data_AF-A0A2V5SSS9-F1
#
_entry.id   AF-A0A2V5SSS9-F1
#
_cell.length_a   1.000
_cell.length_b   1.000
_cell.length_c   1.000
_cell.angle_alpha   90.00
_cell.angle_beta   90.00
_cell.angle_gamma   90.00
#
_symmetry.space_group_name_H-M   'P 1'
#
loop_
_entity.id
_entity.type
_entity.pdbx_description
1 polymer ?
#
loop_
_entity_poly.entity_id
_entity_poly.type
_entity_poly.pdbx_seq_one_letter_code
_entity_poly.pdbx_strand_id
1 'polypeptide(L)'
;MDRDRTLELKVGIFVFIGLAAIAGFVVEFGRLGEGFKTYYGITVRFKDASGLLKGSDVLFSGAKIGKVAGPPHLVREGEGVSVLLKIYDYVK
;
A
#
# COMPACT_ATOMS: atom_id res chain seq x y z
N MET A 1 33.68 -22.62 33.75
CA MET A 1 32.88 -21.72 32.89
C MET A 1 31.95 -22.60 32.08
N ASP A 2 30.66 -22.56 32.39
CA ASP A 2 29.67 -23.53 31.94
C ASP A 2 29.45 -23.44 30.41
N ARG A 3 29.73 -24.56 29.73
CA ARG A 3 29.62 -24.69 28.26
C ARG A 3 28.20 -24.42 27.78
N ASP A 4 27.20 -24.76 28.59
CA ASP A 4 25.78 -24.61 28.31
C ASP A 4 25.37 -23.14 28.19
N ARG A 5 25.90 -22.27 29.05
CA ARG A 5 25.64 -20.82 29.01
C ARG A 5 26.19 -20.16 27.76
N THR A 6 27.29 -20.70 27.22
CA THR A 6 27.89 -20.23 25.96
C THR A 6 27.07 -20.67 24.75
N LEU A 7 26.45 -21.85 24.81
CA LEU A 7 25.57 -22.35 23.75
C LEU A 7 24.23 -21.60 23.74
N GLU A 8 23.62 -21.40 24.90
CA GLU A 8 22.37 -20.64 25.04
C GLU A 8 22.49 -19.22 24.47
N LEU A 9 23.59 -18.52 24.79
CA LEU A 9 23.86 -17.18 24.27
C LEU A 9 24.02 -17.17 22.74
N LYS A 10 24.70 -18.16 22.16
CA LYS A 10 24.86 -18.28 20.70
C LYS A 10 23.53 -18.54 19.99
N VAL A 11 22.68 -19.39 20.58
CA VAL A 11 21.35 -19.66 20.05
C VAL A 11 20.48 -18.40 20.13
N GLY A 12 20.53 -17.67 21.25
CA GLY A 12 19.82 -16.39 21.40
C GLY A 12 20.23 -15.37 20.34
N ILE A 13 21.52 -15.22 20.06
CA ILE A 13 22.04 -14.33 19.01
C ILE A 13 21.55 -14.77 17.62
N PHE A 14 21.57 -16.08 17.32
CA PHE A 14 21.09 -16.59 16.04
C PHE A 14 19.60 -16.28 15.83
N VAL A 15 18.76 -16.53 16.83
CA VAL A 15 17.33 -16.21 16.78
C VAL A 15 17.09 -14.71 16.63
N PHE A 16 17.85 -13.89 17.35
CA PHE A 16 17.75 -12.44 17.26
C PHE A 16 18.07 -11.92 15.85
N ILE A 17 19.14 -12.43 15.23
CA ILE A 17 19.50 -12.09 13.85
C ILE A 17 18.39 -12.52 12.88
N GLY A 18 17.82 -13.72 13.07
CA GLY A 18 16.69 -14.20 12.26
C GLY A 18 15.45 -13.29 12.36
N LEU A 19 15.10 -12.88 13.57
CA LEU A 19 14.00 -11.93 13.82
C LEU A 19 14.28 -10.56 13.19
N ALA A 20 15.51 -10.06 13.31
CA ALA A 20 15.91 -8.80 12.70
C ALA A 20 15.81 -8.84 11.17
N ALA A 21 16.23 -9.96 10.55
CA ALA A 21 16.09 -10.16 9.11
C ALA A 21 14.62 -10.19 8.66
N ILE A 22 13.76 -10.92 9.38
CA ILE A 22 12.32 -10.95 9.11
C ILE A 22 11.70 -9.56 9.24
N ALA A 23 12.04 -8.83 10.32
CA ALA A 23 11.57 -7.46 10.51
C ALA A 23 12.01 -6.54 9.36
N GLY A 24 13.26 -6.67 8.91
CA GLY A 24 13.78 -5.97 7.73
C GLY A 24 12.95 -6.26 6.47
N PHE A 25 12.69 -7.54 6.17
CA PHE A 25 11.88 -7.92 5.01
C PHE A 25 10.43 -7.46 5.10
N VAL A 26 9.83 -7.46 6.28
CA VAL A 26 8.47 -6.91 6.48
C VAL A 26 8.46 -5.41 6.19
N VAL A 27 9.50 -4.68 6.57
CA VAL A 27 9.61 -3.25 6.27
C VAL A 27 9.83 -3.01 4.78
N GLU A 28 10.72 -3.76 4.14
CA GLU A 28 11.09 -3.59 2.74
C GLU A 28 9.98 -4.04 1.77
N PHE A 29 9.40 -5.22 2.01
CA PHE A 29 8.40 -5.83 1.11
C PHE A 29 6.96 -5.69 1.59
N GLY A 30 6.71 -5.38 2.86
CA GLY A 30 5.36 -5.25 3.40
C GLY A 30 4.61 -4.01 2.92
N ARG A 31 5.20 -3.20 2.03
CA ARG A 31 4.61 -1.97 1.47
C ARG A 31 4.14 -1.00 2.57
N LEU A 32 4.74 -1.08 3.77
CA LEU A 32 4.38 -0.25 4.91
C LEU A 32 4.48 1.25 4.56
N GLY A 33 5.46 1.62 3.72
CA GLY A 33 5.61 2.98 3.20
C GLY A 33 4.53 3.46 2.21
N GLU A 34 3.73 2.57 1.59
CA GLU A 34 2.62 2.99 0.72
C GLU A 34 1.43 3.57 1.50
N GLY A 35 1.25 3.17 2.76
CA GLY A 35 0.22 3.69 3.65
C GLY A 35 0.51 5.10 4.16
N PHE A 36 1.79 5.50 4.22
CA PHE A 36 2.24 6.80 4.74
C PHE A 36 2.41 7.89 3.68
N LYS A 37 2.25 7.57 2.38
CA LYS A 37 2.25 8.63 1.36
C LYS A 37 1.01 9.51 1.54
N THR A 38 1.19 10.83 1.57
CA THR A 38 0.07 11.78 1.58
C THR A 38 -0.63 11.71 0.23
N TYR A 39 -1.94 11.46 0.26
CA TYR A 39 -2.79 11.47 -0.92
C TYR A 39 -3.92 12.47 -0.71
N TYR A 40 -4.36 13.12 -1.79
CA TYR A 40 -5.63 13.83 -1.80
C TYR A 40 -6.68 13.04 -2.60
N GLY A 41 -7.91 13.07 -2.11
CA GLY A 41 -9.04 12.37 -2.70
C GLY A 41 -9.73 13.22 -3.77
N ILE A 42 -9.94 12.67 -4.97
CA ILE A 42 -10.81 13.26 -5.99
C ILE A 42 -11.90 12.26 -6.33
N THR A 43 -13.15 12.70 -6.32
CA THR A 43 -14.28 11.89 -6.80
C THR A 43 -14.59 12.26 -8.24
N VAL A 44 -14.47 11.30 -9.14
CA VAL A 44 -14.80 11.47 -10.56
C VAL A 44 -16.06 10.66 -10.87
N ARG A 45 -16.98 11.24 -11.65
CA ARG A 45 -18.16 10.54 -12.15
C ARG A 45 -17.86 10.00 -13.55
N PHE A 46 -18.10 8.72 -13.74
CA PHE A 46 -18.01 8.03 -15.01
C PHE A 46 -19.38 7.52 -15.42
N LYS A 47 -19.65 7.44 -16.73
CA LYS A 47 -20.88 6.83 -17.25
C LYS A 47 -20.88 5.31 -17.04
N ASP A 48 -19.71 4.69 -17.21
CA ASP A 48 -19.44 3.29 -16.93
C ASP A 48 -18.00 3.18 -16.39
N ALA A 49 -17.79 2.35 -15.37
CA ALA A 49 -16.47 2.02 -14.83
C ALA A 49 -16.30 0.50 -14.66
N SER A 50 -16.97 -0.28 -15.51
CA SER A 50 -16.82 -1.73 -15.57
C SER A 50 -15.34 -2.11 -15.71
N GLY A 51 -14.89 -3.03 -14.86
CA GLY A 51 -13.48 -3.48 -14.82
C GLY A 51 -12.52 -2.56 -14.05
N LEU A 52 -12.99 -1.42 -13.54
CA LEU A 52 -12.15 -0.57 -12.68
C LEU A 52 -12.09 -1.16 -11.26
N LEU A 53 -10.90 -1.59 -10.86
CA LEU A 53 -10.67 -2.26 -9.59
C LEU A 53 -10.04 -1.30 -8.56
N LYS A 54 -10.28 -1.59 -7.29
CA LYS A 54 -9.55 -0.94 -6.20
C LYS A 54 -8.05 -1.19 -6.36
N GLY A 55 -7.25 -0.14 -6.30
CA GLY A 55 -5.81 -0.21 -6.46
C GLY A 55 -5.31 -0.08 -7.90
N SER A 56 -6.21 0.02 -8.90
CA SER A 56 -5.82 0.37 -10.27
C SER A 56 -5.05 1.68 -10.32
N ASP A 57 -4.06 1.75 -11.20
CA ASP A 57 -3.18 2.92 -11.31
C ASP A 57 -3.89 4.08 -12.02
N VAL A 58 -3.74 5.29 -11.46
CA VAL A 58 -4.18 6.53 -12.09
C VAL A 58 -2.99 7.13 -12.81
N LEU A 59 -3.14 7.34 -14.12
CA LEU A 59 -2.09 7.82 -15.02
C LEU A 59 -2.42 9.25 -15.48
N PHE A 60 -1.41 10.08 -15.57
CA PHE A 60 -1.48 11.40 -16.19
C PHE A 60 -0.33 11.52 -17.19
N SER A 61 -0.65 11.68 -18.47
CA SER A 61 0.33 11.68 -19.57
C SER A 61 1.29 10.49 -19.55
N GLY A 62 0.81 9.31 -19.13
CA GLY A 62 1.60 8.08 -19.02
C GLY A 62 2.38 7.93 -17.70
N ALA A 63 2.46 8.97 -16.87
CA ALA A 63 3.07 8.89 -15.54
C ALA A 63 2.05 8.46 -14.49
N LYS A 64 2.42 7.53 -13.61
CA LYS A 64 1.57 7.12 -12.49
C LYS A 64 1.49 8.25 -11.45
N ILE A 65 0.29 8.79 -11.26
CA ILE A 65 0.02 9.89 -10.32
C ILE A 65 -0.85 9.48 -9.13
N GLY A 66 -1.37 8.25 -9.11
CA GLY A 66 -2.25 7.84 -8.02
C GLY A 66 -2.78 6.42 -8.16
N LYS A 67 -3.79 6.12 -7.35
CA LYS A 67 -4.50 4.84 -7.35
C LYS A 67 -6.00 5.01 -7.10
N VAL A 68 -6.81 4.08 -7.61
CA VAL A 68 -8.23 3.99 -7.31
C VAL A 68 -8.42 3.57 -5.85
N ALA A 69 -9.14 4.37 -5.07
CA ALA A 69 -9.28 4.21 -3.63
C ALA A 69 -10.26 3.10 -3.23
N GLY A 70 -11.28 2.86 -4.06
CA GLY A 70 -12.38 1.95 -3.76
C GLY A 70 -13.17 1.57 -5.01
N PRO A 71 -14.11 0.61 -4.88
CA PRO A 71 -14.96 0.18 -5.98
C PRO A 71 -15.89 1.33 -6.45
N PRO A 72 -16.36 1.29 -7.71
CA PRO A 72 -17.33 2.26 -8.21
C PRO A 72 -18.64 2.19 -7.41
N HIS A 73 -19.17 3.36 -7.02
CA HIS A 73 -20.45 3.48 -6.32
C HIS A 73 -21.50 4.10 -7.24
N LEU A 74 -22.68 3.47 -7.33
CA LEU A 74 -23.81 3.99 -8.11
C LEU A 74 -24.22 5.37 -7.59
N VAL A 75 -24.37 6.33 -8.51
CA VAL A 75 -24.86 7.66 -8.17
C VAL A 75 -26.38 7.63 -8.14
N ARG A 76 -26.99 8.12 -7.05
CA ARG A 76 -28.44 8.03 -6.78
C ARG A 76 -29.31 8.91 -7.70
N GLU A 77 -28.68 9.80 -8.48
CA GLU A 77 -29.34 10.93 -9.16
C GLU A 77 -29.22 10.87 -10.70
N GLY A 78 -28.65 9.81 -11.27
CA GLY A 78 -28.53 9.66 -12.72
C GLY A 78 -27.54 8.59 -13.15
N GLU A 79 -27.67 8.13 -14.41
CA GLU A 79 -26.84 7.08 -15.03
C GLU A 79 -25.35 7.34 -14.83
N GLY A 80 -24.72 6.53 -13.97
CA GLY A 80 -23.28 6.55 -13.81
C GLY A 80 -22.80 6.05 -12.46
N VAL A 81 -21.49 6.02 -12.33
CA VAL A 81 -20.75 5.55 -11.17
C VAL A 81 -19.76 6.60 -10.71
N SER A 82 -19.67 6.78 -9.41
CA SER A 82 -18.67 7.61 -8.75
C SER A 82 -17.49 6.76 -8.33
N VAL A 83 -16.29 7.22 -8.65
CA VAL A 83 -15.05 6.55 -8.32
C VAL A 83 -14.18 7.52 -7.54
N LEU A 84 -13.73 7.08 -6.36
CA LEU A 84 -12.78 7.83 -5.54
C LEU A 84 -11.36 7.49 -5.98
N LEU A 85 -10.59 8.51 -6.35
CA LEU A 85 -9.18 8.43 -6.72
C LEU A 85 -8.32 9.03 -5.61
N LYS A 86 -7.19 8.41 -5.32
CA LYS A 86 -6.13 8.93 -4.44
C LYS A 86 -4.96 9.37 -5.30
N ILE A 87 -4.75 10.68 -5.39
CA ILE A 87 -3.65 11.27 -6.16
C ILE A 87 -2.51 11.66 -5.20
N TYR A 88 -1.27 11.49 -5.64
CA TYR A 88 -0.09 11.86 -4.86
C TYR A 88 0.03 13.38 -4.71
N ASP A 89 0.41 13.84 -3.51
CA ASP A 89 0.49 15.26 -3.15
C ASP A 89 1.57 16.06 -3.94
N TYR A 90 2.55 15.39 -4.54
CA TYR A 90 3.59 16.06 -5.35
C TYR A 90 3.08 16.59 -6.71
N VAL A 91 1.84 16.28 -7.10
CA VAL A 91 1.23 16.65 -8.39
C VAL A 91 0.53 18.02 -8.31
N LYS A 92 0.86 18.83 -7.30
CA LYS A 92 0.26 20.16 -7.08
C LYS A 92 0.91 21.25 -7.94
#